data_AF-A0A0F9PEM7-F1
#
_entry.id   AF-A0A0F9PEM7-F1
#
_cell.length_a   1.000
_cell.length_b   1.000
_cell.length_c   1.000
_cell.angle_alpha   90.00
_cell.angle_beta   90.00
_cell.angle_gamma   90.00
#
_symmetry.space_group_name_H-M   'P 1'
#
loop_
_entity.id
_entity.type
_entity.pdbx_description
1 polymer ?
#
loop_
_entity_poly.entity_id
_entity_poly.type
_entity_poly.pdbx_seq_one_letter_code
_entity_poly.pdbx_strand_id
1 'polypeptide(L)'
;MWSERMPGWGHGNMGPGQQQRMQRHWTYMNECVPAAYRGARSTIRATPEVIAEGQTLYTANCASCHGAEGLGDGEAGRSLVPSPALLRWFVQMPMSGDEYLLWAISEGGQRFGTEMPAFREALTEEEIWKIIAYMRAGFP
;
A
#
# COMPACT_ATOMS: atom_id res chain seq x y z
N MET A 1 -20.45 -30.17 9.26
CA MET A 1 -19.05 -30.56 9.00
C MET A 1 -18.68 -30.05 7.61
N TRP A 2 -18.06 -28.87 7.53
CA TRP A 2 -17.43 -28.36 6.31
C TRP A 2 -16.11 -27.72 6.76
N SER A 3 -15.09 -28.56 6.93
CA SER A 3 -13.72 -28.11 7.21
C SER A 3 -12.75 -28.95 6.39
N GLU A 4 -12.90 -28.92 5.07
CA GLU A 4 -11.81 -29.31 4.19
C GLU A 4 -10.99 -28.06 3.93
N ARG A 5 -9.92 -27.92 4.73
CA ARG A 5 -8.83 -26.98 4.47
C ARG A 5 -8.35 -27.24 3.06
N MET A 6 -8.50 -26.25 2.17
CA MET A 6 -7.86 -26.30 0.87
C MET A 6 -6.34 -26.51 1.06
N PRO A 7 -5.73 -27.53 0.45
CA PRO A 7 -4.29 -27.75 0.56
C PRO A 7 -3.59 -26.68 -0.29
N GLY A 8 -2.88 -25.77 0.36
CA GLY A 8 -2.02 -24.79 -0.33
C GLY A 8 -2.00 -23.38 0.26
N TRP A 9 -2.96 -23.02 1.11
CA TRP A 9 -3.05 -21.68 1.73
C TRP A 9 -2.84 -21.70 3.26
N GLY A 10 -2.02 -22.63 3.75
CA GLY A 10 -1.56 -22.64 5.13
C GLY A 10 -0.16 -22.04 5.23
N HIS A 11 0.11 -21.26 6.29
CA HIS A 11 1.41 -20.64 6.61
C HIS A 11 2.65 -21.57 6.52
N GLY A 12 2.47 -22.90 6.41
CA GLY A 12 3.54 -23.90 6.47
C GLY A 12 4.51 -23.94 5.29
N ASN A 13 4.27 -23.23 4.19
CA ASN A 13 5.14 -23.29 2.99
C ASN A 13 5.70 -21.93 2.51
N MET A 14 5.45 -20.84 3.24
CA MET A 14 6.01 -19.52 2.92
C MET A 14 7.27 -19.27 3.73
N GLY A 15 8.34 -18.79 3.09
CA GLY A 15 9.54 -18.35 3.81
C GLY A 15 9.26 -17.13 4.71
N PRO A 16 10.07 -16.87 5.75
CA PRO A 16 9.81 -15.80 6.73
C PRO A 16 9.58 -14.42 6.10
N GLY A 17 10.38 -14.05 5.09
CA GLY A 17 10.21 -12.78 4.39
C GLY A 17 8.91 -12.67 3.58
N GLN A 18 8.41 -13.80 3.05
CA GLN A 18 7.12 -13.83 2.36
C GLN A 18 5.97 -13.71 3.36
N GLN A 19 6.06 -14.35 4.53
CA GLN A 19 5.07 -14.21 5.60
C GLN A 19 4.97 -12.75 6.07
N GLN A 20 6.11 -12.08 6.26
CA GLN A 20 6.15 -10.68 6.69
C GLN A 20 5.50 -9.74 5.68
N ARG A 21 5.77 -9.91 4.37
CA ARG A 21 5.11 -9.14 3.30
C ARG A 21 3.58 -9.28 3.33
N MET A 22 3.09 -10.46 3.73
CA MET A 22 1.67 -10.76 3.75
C MET A 22 0.99 -10.31 5.04
N GLN A 23 1.71 -9.82 6.06
CA GLN A 23 1.11 -9.59 7.37
C GLN A 23 0.04 -8.48 7.38
N ARG A 24 0.26 -7.37 6.64
CA ARG A 24 -0.77 -6.34 6.46
C ARG A 24 -1.99 -6.90 5.73
N HIS A 25 -1.77 -7.66 4.65
CA HIS A 25 -2.86 -8.27 3.89
C HIS A 25 -3.66 -9.24 4.75
N TRP A 26 -2.98 -10.13 5.48
CA TRP A 26 -3.62 -11.09 6.35
C TRP A 26 -4.45 -10.41 7.43
N THR A 27 -3.93 -9.34 8.02
CA THR A 27 -4.68 -8.50 8.96
C THR A 27 -5.94 -7.94 8.30
N TYR A 28 -5.81 -7.35 7.10
CA TYR A 28 -6.96 -6.81 6.37
C TYR A 28 -8.02 -7.87 6.05
N MET A 29 -7.61 -9.10 5.71
CA MET A 29 -8.56 -10.17 5.39
C MET A 29 -9.27 -10.76 6.61
N ASN A 30 -8.62 -10.80 7.79
CA ASN A 30 -9.19 -11.40 9.01
C ASN A 30 -9.85 -10.37 9.94
N GLU A 31 -9.32 -9.16 9.99
CA GLU A 31 -9.70 -8.11 10.96
C GLU A 31 -10.21 -6.82 10.29
N CYS A 32 -10.14 -6.72 8.95
CA CYS A 32 -10.36 -5.50 8.16
C CYS A 32 -9.33 -4.39 8.48
N VAL A 33 -9.58 -3.19 7.94
CA VAL A 33 -8.87 -1.97 8.37
C VAL A 33 -9.39 -1.50 9.75
N PRO A 34 -8.59 -0.72 10.51
CA PRO A 34 -9.06 -0.06 11.73
C PRO A 34 -10.33 0.78 11.48
N ALA A 35 -11.14 0.96 12.52
CA ALA A 35 -12.43 1.64 12.42
C ALA A 35 -12.36 3.04 11.76
N ALA A 36 -11.26 3.77 11.98
CA ALA A 36 -11.04 5.09 11.39
C ALA A 36 -10.98 5.10 9.85
N TYR A 37 -10.63 3.97 9.21
CA TYR A 37 -10.46 3.88 7.76
C TYR A 37 -11.57 3.06 7.08
N ARG A 38 -12.44 2.40 7.86
CA ARG A 38 -13.44 1.45 7.33
C ARG A 38 -14.42 2.17 6.40
N GLY A 39 -14.55 1.68 5.17
CA GLY A 39 -15.45 2.28 4.18
C GLY A 39 -14.94 3.61 3.59
N ALA A 40 -13.72 4.03 3.89
CA ALA A 40 -13.15 5.25 3.36
C ALA A 40 -13.10 5.21 1.82
N ARG A 41 -13.47 6.33 1.20
CA ARG A 41 -13.47 6.56 -0.24
C ARG A 41 -13.02 7.99 -0.50
N SER A 42 -12.25 8.19 -1.56
CA SER A 42 -11.88 9.55 -1.98
C SER A 42 -13.13 10.31 -2.40
N THR A 43 -13.30 11.53 -1.86
CA THR A 43 -14.26 12.52 -2.36
C THR A 43 -13.64 13.41 -3.44
N ILE A 44 -12.33 13.29 -3.68
CA ILE A 44 -11.60 14.06 -4.68
C ILE A 44 -11.79 13.41 -6.05
N ARG A 45 -12.25 14.19 -7.02
CA ARG A 45 -12.32 13.77 -8.42
C ARG A 45 -10.90 13.70 -9.01
N ALA A 46 -10.53 12.56 -9.58
CA ALA A 46 -9.24 12.39 -10.26
C ALA A 46 -9.21 13.15 -11.61
N THR A 47 -9.08 14.47 -11.58
CA THR A 47 -8.81 15.30 -12.76
C THR A 47 -7.32 15.23 -13.12
N PRO A 48 -6.91 15.62 -14.34
CA PRO A 48 -5.49 15.69 -14.71
C PRO A 48 -4.66 16.53 -13.73
N GLU A 49 -5.21 17.62 -13.21
CA GLU A 49 -4.55 18.50 -12.24
C GLU A 49 -4.31 17.76 -10.91
N VAL A 50 -5.34 17.07 -10.40
CA VAL A 50 -5.25 16.26 -9.17
C VAL A 50 -4.23 15.14 -9.32
N ILE A 51 -4.18 14.50 -10.49
CA ILE A 51 -3.21 13.45 -10.78
C ILE A 51 -1.78 14.02 -10.83
N ALA A 52 -1.59 15.21 -11.41
CA ALA A 52 -0.28 15.87 -11.46
C ALA A 52 0.20 16.33 -10.06
N GLU A 53 -0.71 16.82 -9.21
CA GLU A 53 -0.42 17.10 -7.80
C GLU A 53 -0.03 15.81 -7.05
N GLY A 54 -0.80 14.73 -7.26
CA GLY A 54 -0.51 13.41 -6.71
C GLY A 54 0.84 12.85 -7.14
N GLN A 55 1.23 13.05 -8.40
CA GLN A 55 2.56 12.70 -8.91
C GLN A 55 3.65 13.46 -8.17
N THR A 56 3.50 14.77 -8.01
CA THR A 56 4.47 15.61 -7.29
C THR A 56 4.64 15.13 -5.85
N LEU A 57 3.55 14.84 -5.16
CA LEU A 57 3.55 14.30 -3.81
C LEU A 57 4.19 12.90 -3.75
N TYR A 58 3.88 12.01 -4.69
CA TYR A 58 4.48 10.68 -4.79
C TYR A 58 5.98 10.74 -5.01
N THR A 59 6.45 11.60 -5.93
CA THR A 59 7.88 11.79 -6.20
C THR A 59 8.62 12.27 -4.96
N ALA A 60 8.05 13.21 -4.20
CA ALA A 60 8.67 13.75 -3.00
C ALA A 60 8.71 12.76 -1.83
N ASN A 61 7.67 11.92 -1.67
CA ASN A 61 7.46 11.14 -0.44
C ASN A 61 7.65 9.63 -0.61
N CYS A 62 7.43 9.09 -1.81
CA CYS A 62 7.29 7.64 -2.01
C CYS A 62 8.35 7.07 -2.97
N ALA A 63 8.76 7.83 -3.99
CA ALA A 63 9.58 7.32 -5.08
C ALA A 63 11.00 6.91 -4.67
N SER A 64 11.55 7.47 -3.59
CA SER A 64 12.87 7.08 -3.07
C SER A 64 12.95 5.60 -2.69
N CYS A 65 11.84 5.01 -2.25
CA CYS A 65 11.73 3.58 -1.92
C CYS A 65 10.95 2.80 -3.00
N HIS A 66 9.81 3.30 -3.45
CA HIS A 66 8.93 2.57 -4.37
C HIS A 66 9.30 2.73 -5.85
N GLY A 67 10.27 3.58 -6.17
CA GLY A 67 10.67 3.88 -7.55
C GLY A 67 9.71 4.83 -8.26
N ALA A 68 10.20 5.53 -9.28
CA ALA A 68 9.39 6.46 -10.08
C ALA A 68 8.27 5.74 -10.86
N GLU A 69 8.51 4.49 -11.25
CA GLU A 69 7.55 3.64 -11.97
C GLU A 69 6.74 2.71 -11.05
N GLY A 70 6.88 2.86 -9.73
CA GLY A 70 6.18 2.01 -8.76
C GLY A 70 6.65 0.55 -8.77
N LEU A 71 7.90 0.29 -9.15
CA LEU A 71 8.49 -1.04 -9.29
C LEU A 71 9.29 -1.49 -8.05
N GLY A 72 9.26 -0.72 -6.96
CA GLY A 72 9.95 -1.08 -5.72
C GLY A 72 11.48 -1.06 -5.83
N ASP A 73 12.01 -0.34 -6.81
CA ASP A 73 13.42 -0.29 -7.20
C ASP A 73 14.10 1.05 -6.86
N GLY A 74 13.41 1.91 -6.10
CA GLY A 74 13.97 3.15 -5.58
C GLY A 74 15.21 2.89 -4.73
N GLU A 75 16.19 3.79 -4.80
CA GLU A 75 17.52 3.60 -4.20
C GLU A 75 17.45 3.25 -2.71
N ALA A 76 16.61 3.94 -1.94
CA ALA A 76 16.44 3.68 -0.51
C ALA A 76 15.68 2.36 -0.23
N GLY A 77 14.96 1.84 -1.23
CA GLY A 77 14.19 0.59 -1.14
C GLY A 77 15.01 -0.68 -1.37
N ARG A 78 16.17 -0.59 -2.03
CA ARG A 78 16.96 -1.75 -2.51
C ARG A 78 17.48 -2.65 -1.40
N SER A 79 17.78 -2.08 -0.24
CA SER A 79 18.31 -2.81 0.92
C SER A 79 17.23 -3.24 1.92
N LEU A 80 15.97 -2.83 1.71
CA LEU A 80 14.90 -3.08 2.67
C LEU A 80 14.44 -4.54 2.64
N VAL A 81 14.24 -5.11 3.83
CA VAL A 81 13.69 -6.44 4.03
C VAL A 81 12.49 -6.33 4.98
N PRO A 82 11.25 -6.58 4.51
CA PRO A 82 10.90 -6.91 3.12
C PRO A 82 11.04 -5.71 2.19
N SER A 83 11.30 -5.97 0.90
CA SER A 83 11.38 -4.91 -0.12
C SER A 83 10.02 -4.20 -0.27
N PRO A 84 10.01 -2.96 -0.78
CA PRO A 84 8.79 -2.23 -1.08
C PRO A 84 7.86 -3.01 -2.02
N ALA A 85 6.55 -2.77 -1.90
CA ALA A 85 5.56 -3.35 -2.79
C ALA A 85 5.73 -2.82 -4.22
N LEU A 86 5.46 -3.69 -5.21
CA LEU A 86 5.40 -3.32 -6.62
C LEU A 86 4.08 -2.59 -6.89
N LEU A 87 4.02 -1.30 -6.54
CA LEU A 87 2.81 -0.48 -6.58
C LEU A 87 2.12 -0.50 -7.94
N ARG A 88 2.89 -0.50 -9.05
CA ARG A 88 2.34 -0.59 -10.42
C ARG A 88 1.37 -1.74 -10.61
N TRP A 89 1.68 -2.89 -10.02
CA TRP A 89 0.85 -4.09 -10.09
C TRP A 89 -0.14 -4.16 -8.93
N PHE A 90 0.31 -3.77 -7.74
CA PHE A 90 -0.48 -3.87 -6.51
C PHE A 90 -1.78 -3.10 -6.60
N VAL A 91 -1.75 -1.88 -7.12
CA VAL A 91 -2.93 -1.00 -7.23
C VAL A 91 -3.94 -1.43 -8.28
N GLN A 92 -3.62 -2.46 -9.07
CA GLN A 92 -4.56 -3.08 -10.00
C GLN A 92 -5.28 -4.29 -9.38
N MET A 93 -4.82 -4.76 -8.21
CA MET A 93 -5.40 -5.93 -7.56
C MET A 93 -6.66 -5.57 -6.74
N PRO A 94 -7.69 -6.45 -6.69
CA PRO A 94 -8.94 -6.17 -5.96
C PRO A 94 -8.75 -5.85 -4.47
N MET A 95 -7.71 -6.41 -3.86
CA MET A 95 -7.37 -6.19 -2.46
C MET A 95 -6.89 -4.76 -2.14
N SER A 96 -6.44 -4.01 -3.14
CA SER A 96 -5.90 -2.66 -2.97
C SER A 96 -6.99 -1.61 -2.82
N GLY A 97 -8.10 -1.91 -2.14
CA GLY A 97 -9.23 -0.97 -1.97
C GLY A 97 -8.82 0.35 -1.32
N ASP A 98 -9.62 1.40 -1.56
CA ASP A 98 -9.29 2.77 -1.12
C ASP A 98 -9.01 2.89 0.38
N GLU A 99 -9.84 2.24 1.20
CA GLU A 99 -9.63 2.16 2.66
C GLU A 99 -8.31 1.50 3.04
N TYR A 100 -7.88 0.48 2.30
CA TYR A 100 -6.61 -0.21 2.53
C TYR A 100 -5.43 0.69 2.15
N LEU A 101 -5.50 1.37 1.00
CA LEU A 101 -4.44 2.27 0.55
C LEU A 101 -4.31 3.48 1.46
N LEU A 102 -5.43 4.10 1.84
CA LEU A 102 -5.44 5.21 2.78
C LEU A 102 -4.81 4.78 4.11
N TRP A 103 -5.27 3.65 4.67
CA TRP A 103 -4.71 3.10 5.90
C TRP A 103 -3.22 2.80 5.76
N ALA A 104 -2.80 2.22 4.63
CA ALA A 104 -1.42 1.81 4.43
C ALA A 104 -0.44 2.99 4.37
N ILE A 105 -0.82 4.06 3.68
CA ILE A 105 -0.02 5.28 3.57
C ILE A 105 -0.06 6.04 4.90
N SER A 106 -1.23 6.17 5.52
CA SER A 106 -1.41 6.94 6.76
C SER A 106 -0.62 6.34 7.92
N GLU A 107 -0.71 5.03 8.14
CA GLU A 107 -0.14 4.34 9.30
C GLU A 107 1.28 3.79 9.07
N GLY A 108 1.76 3.80 7.83
CA GLY A 108 3.02 3.16 7.50
C GLY A 108 3.00 1.67 7.79
N GLY A 109 4.17 1.04 7.83
CA GLY A 109 4.34 -0.41 7.89
C GLY A 109 5.10 -0.93 9.11
N GLN A 110 5.50 -0.07 10.04
CA GLN A 110 6.28 -0.45 11.22
C GLN A 110 5.59 -1.57 12.05
N ARG A 111 4.26 -1.49 12.24
CA ARG A 111 3.46 -2.55 12.91
C ARG A 111 3.48 -3.91 12.20
N PHE A 112 3.94 -3.95 10.96
CA PHE A 112 4.09 -5.15 10.13
C PHE A 112 5.57 -5.50 9.89
N GLY A 113 6.48 -4.84 10.62
CA GLY A 113 7.92 -5.01 10.49
C GLY A 113 8.46 -4.56 9.12
N THR A 114 7.88 -3.53 8.50
CA THR A 114 8.47 -2.89 7.32
C THR A 114 8.94 -1.48 7.66
N GLU A 115 9.94 -1.01 6.93
CA GLU A 115 10.51 0.34 7.08
C GLU A 115 9.66 1.45 6.44
N MET A 116 8.40 1.16 6.07
CA MET A 116 7.52 2.18 5.49
C MET A 116 7.09 3.16 6.60
N PRO A 117 7.44 4.46 6.52
CA PRO A 117 7.07 5.43 7.53
C PRO A 117 5.56 5.71 7.51
N ALA A 118 5.03 6.17 8.63
CA ALA A 118 3.67 6.68 8.71
C ALA A 118 3.62 8.11 8.14
N PHE A 119 2.71 8.37 7.20
CA PHE A 119 2.63 9.68 6.55
C PHE A 119 1.53 10.58 7.12
N ARG A 120 0.65 10.09 7.99
CA ARG A 120 -0.44 10.91 8.59
C ARG A 120 0.04 12.15 9.37
N GLU A 121 1.31 12.17 9.78
CA GLU A 121 1.95 13.28 10.51
C GLU A 121 2.63 14.29 9.57
N ALA A 122 2.92 13.88 8.33
CA ALA A 122 3.62 14.68 7.33
C ALA A 122 2.72 15.16 6.18
N LEU A 123 1.63 14.44 5.92
CA LEU A 123 0.67 14.69 4.86
C LEU A 123 -0.76 14.74 5.42
N THR A 124 -1.55 15.64 4.88
CA THR A 124 -3.00 15.66 5.08
C THR A 124 -3.66 14.47 4.40
N GLU A 125 -4.87 14.11 4.85
CA GLU A 125 -5.64 13.04 4.21
C GLU A 125 -5.92 13.35 2.73
N GLU A 126 -6.17 14.62 2.40
CA GLU A 126 -6.39 15.09 1.02
C GLU A 126 -5.16 14.81 0.14
N GLU A 127 -3.96 15.10 0.63
CA GLU A 127 -2.71 14.81 -0.07
C GLU A 127 -2.49 13.31 -0.28
N ILE A 128 -2.82 12.48 0.71
CA ILE A 128 -2.77 11.02 0.58
C ILE A 128 -3.76 10.56 -0.50
N TRP A 129 -4.97 11.12 -0.56
CA TRP A 129 -5.93 10.81 -1.61
C TRP A 129 -5.44 11.21 -3.00
N LYS A 130 -4.73 12.34 -3.14
CA LYS A 130 -4.09 12.75 -4.39
C LYS A 130 -3.00 11.76 -4.82
N ILE A 131 -2.18 11.29 -3.88
CA ILE A 131 -1.19 10.22 -4.15
C ILE A 131 -1.89 8.96 -4.66
N ILE A 132 -2.96 8.52 -3.99
CA ILE A 132 -3.75 7.35 -4.40
C ILE A 132 -4.34 7.57 -5.80
N ALA A 133 -4.86 8.76 -6.11
CA ALA A 133 -5.38 9.09 -7.43
C ALA A 133 -4.31 8.96 -8.52
N TYR A 134 -3.09 9.45 -8.27
CA TYR A 134 -1.95 9.25 -9.18
C TYR A 134 -1.61 7.77 -9.36
N MET A 135 -1.47 7.02 -8.27
CA MET A 135 -1.18 5.59 -8.32
C MET A 135 -2.21 4.81 -9.14
N ARG A 136 -3.49 5.21 -9.07
CA ARG A 136 -4.60 4.62 -9.84
C ARG A 136 -4.61 5.04 -11.31
N ALA A 137 -4.25 6.28 -11.62
CA ALA A 137 -4.13 6.78 -12.98
C ALA A 137 -3.05 6.04 -13.78
N GLY A 138 -2.05 5.51 -13.08
CA GLY A 138 -0.99 4.67 -13.63
C GLY A 138 0.36 5.36 -13.56
N PHE A 139 1.39 4.56 -13.29
CA PHE A 139 2.78 4.99 -13.39
C PHE A 139 3.17 5.15 -14.87
N PRO A 140 4.12 6.05 -15.19
CA PRO A 140 4.60 6.25 -16.55
C PRO A 140 5.17 4.97 -17.20
#